data_AF-A0A2P2G2L6-F1
#
_entry.id   AF-A0A2P2G2L6-F1
#
_cell.length_a   1.000
_cell.length_b   1.000
_cell.length_c   1.000
_cell.angle_alpha   90.00
_cell.angle_beta   90.00
_cell.angle_gamma   90.00
#
_symmetry.space_group_name_H-M   'P 1'
#
loop_
_entity.id
_entity.type
_entity.pdbx_description
1 polymer ?
#
loop_
_entity_poly.entity_id
_entity_poly.type
_entity_poly.pdbx_seq_one_letter_code
_entity_poly.pdbx_strand_id
1 'polypeptide(L)'
;MTDDLGLPGRRELPPEVLDNLRMSLREGMGKPERRRWPIAAAAAAVVLVLAGALVTTVLIREPDRQGPVVANPDFSLDRPKAEEAMNRCWAALQTRGRAASFPARDAWVPQFTVAPSWTSVTVVAVRAGDKTFFCETTSITVTVSDPDTVPSYATGTKTAALLTSHAGTVAGVADPGWEKMEIFSRTADSTASSEVPIFRNGNLFVLLSQSKPSRTTYSVGPYTGQPGDGVTVAPHALRPAPEPAVTEIDRVPPVVPDRGTPAGEFFQTCVEGAAEPLPDVDVYETGTLLEGDDVKVVAARLGDRFVVCQGGLGYRDGTSEYYRLFSDQTTERRPVRKLSTETLGGSEQGGADSAKNPFIGIVPRTATTVKLDFGAGKKVDATVTDGTFAVWRPESTEAMDPNAQVGVVVLDAGGKTLHEGTLPLY
;
A
#
# COMPACT_ATOMS: atom_id res chain seq x y z
N MET A 1 20.54 38.18 29.86
CA MET A 1 21.57 37.70 28.92
C MET A 1 20.84 37.35 27.65
N THR A 2 21.03 38.15 26.62
CA THR A 2 20.34 38.14 25.33
C THR A 2 21.31 37.68 24.24
N ASP A 3 20.75 36.94 23.28
CA ASP A 3 21.27 36.61 21.94
C ASP A 3 22.53 35.74 21.82
N ASP A 4 22.33 34.44 21.58
CA ASP A 4 23.39 33.53 21.10
C ASP A 4 22.86 32.44 20.15
N LEU A 5 21.96 32.84 19.23
CA LEU A 5 21.62 32.06 18.05
C LEU A 5 21.82 32.99 16.87
N GLY A 6 22.96 32.89 16.18
CA GLY A 6 23.38 33.71 15.04
C GLY A 6 22.47 33.62 13.80
N LEU A 7 21.17 33.79 14.00
CA LEU A 7 20.16 33.93 12.97
C LEU A 7 20.24 35.37 12.45
N PRO A 8 20.22 35.57 11.12
CA PRO A 8 20.11 36.92 10.58
C PRO A 8 18.83 37.57 11.12
N GLY A 9 18.96 38.82 11.59
CA GLY A 9 17.86 39.57 12.18
C GLY A 9 16.62 39.52 11.28
N ARG A 10 15.45 39.27 11.89
CA ARG A 10 14.17 39.21 11.17
C ARG A 10 13.98 40.51 10.39
N ARG A 11 14.16 40.44 9.07
CA ARG A 11 13.80 41.56 8.19
C ARG A 11 12.29 41.58 8.08
N GLU A 12 11.68 42.69 8.50
CA GLU A 12 10.28 42.95 8.19
C GLU A 12 10.14 43.01 6.67
N LEU A 13 9.18 42.25 6.14
CA LEU A 13 8.89 42.26 4.71
C LEU A 13 8.35 43.64 4.33
N PRO A 14 8.82 44.24 3.21
CA PRO A 14 8.29 45.51 2.73
C PRO A 14 6.77 45.42 2.52
N PRO A 15 6.02 46.48 2.86
CA PRO A 15 4.56 46.47 2.81
C PRO A 15 4.01 46.15 1.41
N GLU A 16 4.75 46.49 0.34
CA GLU A 16 4.34 46.17 -1.03
C GLU A 16 4.33 44.66 -1.31
N VAL A 17 5.21 43.89 -0.65
CA VAL A 17 5.28 42.43 -0.79
C VAL A 17 4.12 41.76 -0.05
N LEU A 18 3.79 42.26 1.13
CA LEU A 18 2.64 41.78 1.92
C LEU A 18 1.32 42.03 1.19
N ASP A 19 1.17 43.16 0.51
CA ASP A 19 -0.04 43.49 -0.23
C ASP A 19 -0.17 42.70 -1.53
N ASN A 20 0.93 42.44 -2.24
CA ASN A 20 0.92 41.51 -3.39
C ASN A 20 0.58 40.07 -3.01
N LEU A 21 1.07 39.59 -1.86
CA LEU A 21 0.71 38.27 -1.33
C LEU A 21 -0.77 38.21 -0.96
N ARG A 22 -1.33 39.26 -0.35
CA ARG A 22 -2.77 39.34 -0.04
C ARG A 22 -3.65 39.41 -1.29
N MET A 23 -3.22 40.11 -2.34
CA MET A 23 -3.93 40.15 -3.62
C MET A 23 -3.92 38.78 -4.31
N SER A 24 -2.75 38.14 -4.39
CA SER A 24 -2.61 36.82 -5.02
C SER A 24 -3.46 35.75 -4.32
N LEU A 25 -3.54 35.83 -2.98
CA LEU A 25 -4.39 34.93 -2.19
C LEU A 25 -5.89 35.14 -2.45
N ARG A 26 -6.32 36.38 -2.69
CA ARG A 26 -7.73 36.69 -3.01
C ARG A 26 -8.11 36.30 -4.44
N GLU A 27 -7.19 36.38 -5.39
CA GLU A 27 -7.41 35.92 -6.77
C GLU A 27 -7.61 34.40 -6.87
N GLY A 28 -6.98 33.62 -5.99
CA GLY A 28 -7.14 32.17 -5.92
C GLY A 28 -8.45 31.68 -5.28
N MET A 29 -9.14 32.52 -4.47
CA MET A 29 -10.31 32.11 -3.69
C MET A 29 -11.67 32.50 -4.31
N GLY A 30 -11.68 33.10 -5.50
CA GLY A 30 -12.86 33.81 -6.01
C GLY A 30 -13.28 33.48 -7.44
N LYS A 31 -13.40 32.20 -7.83
CA LYS A 31 -14.13 31.85 -9.06
C LYS A 31 -15.02 30.60 -8.86
N PRO A 32 -16.35 30.76 -8.75
CA PRO A 32 -17.25 29.62 -8.91
C PRO A 32 -17.24 29.16 -10.37
N GLU A 33 -16.93 27.88 -10.60
CA GLU A 33 -17.01 27.25 -11.92
C GLU A 33 -18.47 27.30 -12.44
N ARG A 34 -18.70 28.05 -13.51
CA ARG A 34 -19.98 28.08 -14.21
C ARG A 34 -20.18 26.79 -15.01
N ARG A 35 -20.81 25.80 -14.37
CA ARG A 35 -21.27 24.56 -15.00
C ARG A 35 -22.44 24.86 -15.95
N ARG A 36 -22.20 24.83 -17.27
CA ARG A 36 -23.24 24.91 -18.30
C ARG A 36 -23.90 23.54 -18.44
N TRP A 37 -25.17 23.43 -18.03
CA TRP A 37 -26.04 22.30 -18.37
C TRP A 37 -26.78 22.59 -19.67
N PRO A 38 -26.79 21.69 -20.67
CA PRO A 38 -27.72 21.78 -21.78
C PRO A 38 -29.08 21.21 -21.36
N ILE A 39 -30.12 22.04 -21.56
CA ILE A 39 -31.53 21.69 -21.47
C ILE A 39 -31.86 20.82 -22.69
N ALA A 40 -32.35 19.60 -22.46
CA ALA A 40 -33.08 18.82 -23.46
C ALA A 40 -34.48 18.51 -22.91
N ALA A 41 -35.46 18.87 -23.73
CA ALA A 41 -36.87 18.99 -23.39
C ALA A 41 -37.62 17.65 -23.37
N ALA A 42 -38.81 17.73 -22.76
CA ALA A 42 -39.79 16.71 -22.44
C ALA A 42 -40.28 15.82 -23.59
N ALA A 43 -40.71 14.62 -23.22
CA ALA A 43 -41.93 14.01 -23.76
C ALA A 43 -42.63 13.23 -22.64
N ALA A 44 -43.79 13.72 -22.22
CA ALA A 44 -44.70 13.06 -21.30
C ALA A 44 -45.62 12.10 -22.08
N ALA A 45 -45.88 10.91 -21.53
CA ALA A 45 -47.04 10.12 -21.87
C ALA A 45 -47.66 9.58 -20.57
N VAL A 46 -48.78 10.19 -20.20
CA VAL A 46 -49.68 9.78 -19.13
C VAL A 46 -50.58 8.68 -19.68
N VAL A 47 -50.62 7.52 -19.01
CA VAL A 47 -51.78 6.62 -19.05
C VAL A 47 -52.08 6.16 -17.63
N LEU A 48 -53.12 6.76 -17.06
CA LEU A 48 -53.84 6.31 -15.87
C LEU A 48 -54.77 5.16 -16.26
N VAL A 49 -54.68 4.01 -15.59
CA VAL A 49 -55.85 3.17 -15.28
C VAL A 49 -55.72 2.64 -13.84
N LEU A 50 -56.73 2.97 -13.05
CA LEU A 50 -57.01 2.59 -11.67
C LEU A 50 -57.57 1.15 -11.56
N ALA A 51 -57.18 0.44 -10.50
CA ALA A 51 -57.98 -0.45 -9.63
C ALA A 51 -56.99 -1.36 -8.88
N GLY A 52 -57.05 -1.65 -7.58
CA GLY A 52 -58.00 -1.43 -6.50
C GLY A 52 -57.38 -2.08 -5.25
N ALA A 53 -57.85 -1.66 -4.08
CA ALA A 53 -57.25 -1.86 -2.76
C ALA A 53 -56.86 -3.30 -2.36
N LEU A 54 -55.72 -3.41 -1.66
CA LEU A 54 -55.54 -4.25 -0.47
C LEU A 54 -54.54 -3.57 0.47
N VAL A 55 -55.08 -2.94 1.52
CA VAL A 55 -54.30 -2.38 2.62
C VAL A 55 -53.86 -3.53 3.52
N THR A 56 -52.66 -4.05 3.28
CA THR A 56 -51.92 -4.82 4.29
C THR A 56 -50.80 -3.94 4.80
N THR A 57 -50.86 -3.61 6.09
CA THR A 57 -49.86 -2.87 6.85
C THR A 57 -48.49 -3.55 6.78
N VAL A 58 -47.70 -3.21 5.77
CA VAL A 58 -46.25 -3.39 5.82
C VAL A 58 -45.72 -2.18 6.57
N LEU A 59 -45.16 -2.42 7.76
CA LEU A 59 -44.31 -1.46 8.45
C LEU A 59 -43.16 -1.10 7.51
N ILE A 60 -43.34 -0.02 6.75
CA ILE A 60 -42.28 0.64 6.01
C ILE A 60 -41.33 1.20 7.07
N ARG A 61 -40.28 0.43 7.36
CA ARG A 61 -39.07 0.96 8.02
C ARG A 61 -38.53 2.06 7.11
N GLU A 62 -38.50 3.28 7.63
CA GLU A 62 -37.84 4.43 7.02
C GLU A 62 -36.42 4.05 6.59
N PRO A 63 -36.07 4.21 5.30
CA PRO A 63 -34.70 4.03 4.84
C PRO A 63 -33.96 5.36 5.00
N ASP A 64 -33.72 5.80 6.23
CA ASP A 64 -32.82 6.92 6.51
C ASP A 64 -32.30 6.84 7.94
N ARG A 65 -31.40 5.88 8.17
CA ARG A 65 -30.33 6.09 9.12
C ARG A 65 -29.04 6.07 8.34
N GLN A 66 -28.54 7.27 8.04
CA GLN A 66 -27.10 7.52 8.04
C GLN A 66 -26.56 6.82 9.29
N GLY A 67 -25.96 5.64 9.11
CA GLY A 67 -25.28 4.96 10.21
C GLY A 67 -24.22 5.89 10.80
N PRO A 68 -23.76 5.62 12.02
CA PRO A 68 -23.00 6.57 12.81
C PRO A 68 -21.91 7.23 11.97
N VAL A 69 -22.02 8.54 11.79
CA VAL A 69 -20.91 9.34 11.26
C VAL A 69 -19.79 9.13 12.26
N VAL A 70 -18.75 8.42 11.84
CA VAL A 70 -17.54 8.26 12.64
C VAL A 70 -16.93 9.65 12.74
N ALA A 71 -17.18 10.35 13.84
CA ALA A 71 -16.69 11.71 14.10
C ALA A 71 -15.20 11.73 14.50
N ASN A 72 -14.44 10.69 14.14
CA ASN A 72 -13.02 10.60 14.42
C ASN A 72 -12.27 10.80 13.10
N PRO A 73 -11.44 11.85 12.94
CA PRO A 73 -10.68 12.08 11.70
C PRO A 73 -9.77 10.90 11.32
N ASP A 74 -9.39 10.06 12.29
CA ASP A 74 -8.51 8.92 12.08
C ASP A 74 -9.23 7.69 11.50
N PHE A 75 -10.58 7.69 11.49
CA PHE A 75 -11.37 6.56 11.00
C PHE A 75 -12.44 7.02 10.03
N SER A 76 -12.48 6.38 8.87
CA SER A 76 -13.55 6.57 7.90
C SER A 76 -14.25 5.24 7.62
N LEU A 77 -15.52 5.31 7.23
CA LEU A 77 -16.28 4.18 6.75
C LEU A 77 -16.59 4.40 5.27
N ASP A 78 -15.81 3.75 4.41
CA ASP A 78 -16.10 3.65 2.98
C ASP A 78 -17.14 2.54 2.79
N ARG A 79 -18.43 2.90 2.81
CA ARG A 79 -19.54 1.93 2.75
C ARG A 79 -19.47 1.01 1.52
N PRO A 80 -19.28 1.52 0.28
CA PRO A 80 -19.14 0.65 -0.88
C PRO A 80 -18.03 -0.39 -0.72
N LYS A 81 -16.82 0.02 -0.29
CA LYS A 81 -15.71 -0.94 -0.07
C LYS A 81 -16.00 -1.90 1.07
N ALA A 82 -16.60 -1.42 2.15
CA ALA A 82 -16.94 -2.24 3.30
C ALA A 82 -17.96 -3.33 2.94
N GLU A 83 -19.00 -2.98 2.20
CA GLU A 83 -20.03 -3.91 1.73
C GLU A 83 -19.45 -4.95 0.77
N GLU A 84 -18.64 -4.52 -0.20
CA GLU A 84 -17.95 -5.44 -1.13
C GLU A 84 -17.05 -6.43 -0.36
N ALA A 85 -16.18 -5.92 0.52
CA ALA A 85 -15.27 -6.75 1.30
C ALA A 85 -16.02 -7.75 2.18
N MET A 86 -17.02 -7.31 2.95
CA MET A 86 -17.83 -8.19 3.80
C MET A 86 -18.59 -9.26 2.99
N ASN A 87 -19.07 -8.93 1.79
CA ASN A 87 -19.73 -9.92 0.92
C ASN A 87 -18.75 -10.99 0.44
N ARG A 88 -17.53 -10.61 0.05
CA ARG A 88 -16.48 -11.56 -0.33
C ARG A 88 -16.07 -12.46 0.83
N CYS A 89 -15.85 -11.88 2.01
CA CYS A 89 -15.52 -12.63 3.22
C CYS A 89 -16.63 -13.63 3.60
N TRP A 90 -17.89 -13.22 3.52
CA TRP A 90 -19.01 -14.13 3.77
C TRP A 90 -19.09 -15.27 2.75
N ALA A 91 -18.90 -14.98 1.46
CA ALA A 91 -18.87 -16.01 0.43
C ALA A 91 -17.76 -17.06 0.69
N ALA A 92 -16.56 -16.62 1.09
CA ALA A 92 -15.48 -17.55 1.43
C ALA A 92 -15.76 -18.38 2.69
N LEU A 93 -16.38 -17.79 3.73
CA LEU A 93 -16.86 -18.55 4.89
C LEU A 93 -17.90 -19.61 4.48
N GLN A 94 -18.78 -19.32 3.52
CA GLN A 94 -19.74 -20.29 3.00
C GLN A 94 -19.04 -21.42 2.25
N THR A 95 -18.12 -21.08 1.33
CA THR A 95 -17.35 -22.06 0.54
C THR A 95 -16.55 -23.01 1.44
N ARG A 96 -15.99 -22.50 2.55
CA ARG A 96 -15.24 -23.29 3.53
C ARG A 96 -16.09 -23.98 4.58
N GLY A 97 -17.42 -23.88 4.51
CA GLY A 97 -18.33 -24.48 5.48
C GLY A 97 -18.23 -23.88 6.89
N ARG A 98 -17.70 -22.67 7.03
CA ARG A 98 -17.50 -21.96 8.31
C ARG A 98 -18.64 -20.98 8.66
N ALA A 99 -19.60 -20.77 7.76
CA ALA A 99 -20.68 -19.81 7.95
C ALA A 99 -21.48 -20.01 9.26
N ALA A 100 -21.65 -21.25 9.74
CA ALA A 100 -22.37 -21.54 10.99
C ALA A 100 -21.64 -21.06 12.26
N SER A 101 -20.32 -20.83 12.19
CA SER A 101 -19.53 -20.26 13.30
C SER A 101 -19.65 -18.74 13.38
N PHE A 102 -20.29 -18.11 12.39
CA PHE A 102 -20.43 -16.66 12.31
C PHE A 102 -21.90 -16.25 12.45
N PRO A 103 -22.18 -15.07 13.03
CA PRO A 103 -23.50 -14.47 12.91
C PRO A 103 -23.91 -14.34 11.44
N ALA A 104 -25.22 -14.39 11.17
CA ALA A 104 -25.74 -14.24 9.82
C ALA A 104 -25.27 -12.93 9.17
N ARG A 105 -25.05 -12.94 7.86
CA ARG A 105 -24.47 -11.81 7.11
C ARG A 105 -25.21 -10.48 7.28
N ASP A 106 -26.53 -10.52 7.45
CA ASP A 106 -27.40 -9.36 7.66
C ASP A 106 -27.21 -8.72 9.05
N ALA A 107 -26.63 -9.44 10.01
CA ALA A 107 -26.24 -8.91 11.32
C ALA A 107 -24.87 -8.20 11.31
N TRP A 108 -24.12 -8.24 10.20
CA TRP A 108 -22.77 -7.67 10.11
C TRP A 108 -22.83 -6.15 9.90
N VAL A 109 -22.29 -5.40 10.85
CA VAL A 109 -22.22 -3.94 10.84
C VAL A 109 -20.76 -3.50 10.74
N PRO A 110 -20.34 -2.87 9.63
CA PRO A 110 -18.98 -2.38 9.49
C PRO A 110 -18.76 -1.19 10.43
N GLN A 111 -17.64 -1.20 11.15
CA GLN A 111 -17.27 -0.15 12.10
C GLN A 111 -16.42 0.94 11.43
N PHE A 112 -15.40 0.52 10.67
CA PHE A 112 -14.55 1.39 9.86
C PHE A 112 -13.86 0.57 8.77
N THR A 113 -13.22 1.28 7.84
CA THR A 113 -12.49 0.70 6.71
C THR A 113 -11.07 1.27 6.66
N VAL A 114 -10.08 0.40 6.45
CA VAL A 114 -8.70 0.78 6.13
C VAL A 114 -8.39 0.27 4.73
N ALA A 115 -8.23 1.20 3.79
CA ALA A 115 -8.00 0.89 2.36
C ALA A 115 -7.12 1.98 1.73
N PRO A 116 -5.84 2.08 2.10
CA PRO A 116 -4.96 3.12 1.57
C PRO A 116 -4.70 2.91 0.08
N SER A 117 -4.39 4.00 -0.63
CA SER A 117 -4.21 3.97 -2.09
C SER A 117 -2.97 3.22 -2.57
N TRP A 118 -1.99 2.98 -1.69
CA TRP A 118 -0.70 2.37 -2.04
C TRP A 118 -0.70 0.84 -2.04
N THR A 119 -1.78 0.17 -1.61
CA THR A 119 -1.91 -1.30 -1.63
C THR A 119 -3.33 -1.75 -2.05
N SER A 120 -3.50 -3.02 -2.43
CA SER A 120 -4.83 -3.64 -2.63
C SER A 120 -5.58 -3.89 -1.33
N VAL A 121 -4.88 -3.90 -0.21
CA VAL A 121 -5.42 -4.41 1.02
C VAL A 121 -6.53 -3.50 1.53
N THR A 122 -7.70 -4.08 1.68
CA THR A 122 -8.86 -3.46 2.33
C THR A 122 -9.19 -4.28 3.57
N VAL A 123 -9.12 -3.65 4.74
CA VAL A 123 -9.49 -4.27 6.02
C VAL A 123 -10.75 -3.57 6.54
N VAL A 124 -11.75 -4.37 6.90
CA VAL A 124 -12.98 -3.92 7.51
C VAL A 124 -13.08 -4.51 8.90
N ALA A 125 -13.20 -3.66 9.91
CA ALA A 125 -13.60 -4.08 11.24
C ALA A 125 -15.11 -4.28 11.26
N VAL A 126 -15.57 -5.48 11.62
CA VAL A 126 -16.98 -5.87 11.59
C VAL A 126 -17.45 -6.18 12.99
N ARG A 127 -18.61 -5.66 13.35
CA ARG A 127 -19.34 -6.05 14.56
C ARG A 127 -20.60 -6.79 14.15
N ALA A 128 -20.85 -7.93 14.78
CA ALA A 128 -22.10 -8.67 14.59
C ALA A 128 -22.60 -9.15 15.95
N GLY A 129 -23.51 -8.36 16.55
CA GLY A 129 -23.92 -8.54 17.94
C GLY A 129 -22.82 -8.15 18.93
N ASP A 130 -22.43 -9.09 19.78
CA ASP A 130 -21.32 -9.00 20.74
C ASP A 130 -19.97 -9.42 20.13
N LYS A 131 -19.98 -10.07 18.96
CA LYS A 131 -18.77 -10.51 18.27
C LYS A 131 -18.14 -9.39 17.45
N THR A 132 -16.81 -9.37 17.45
CA THR A 132 -15.99 -8.51 16.60
C THR A 132 -14.97 -9.34 15.84
N PHE A 133 -14.81 -9.05 14.57
CA PHE A 133 -13.81 -9.69 13.71
C PHE A 133 -13.40 -8.76 12.57
N PHE A 134 -12.35 -9.14 11.86
CA PHE A 134 -11.81 -8.39 10.74
C PHE A 134 -11.97 -9.20 9.46
N CYS A 135 -12.42 -8.51 8.42
CA CYS A 135 -12.46 -9.00 7.06
C CYS A 135 -11.41 -8.24 6.27
N GLU A 136 -10.34 -8.93 5.88
CA GLU A 136 -9.34 -8.44 4.95
C GLU A 136 -9.64 -8.98 3.55
N THR A 137 -9.52 -8.11 2.56
CA THR A 137 -9.57 -8.50 1.16
C THR A 137 -8.44 -7.83 0.39
N THR A 138 -7.93 -8.54 -0.61
CA THR A 138 -6.96 -8.02 -1.58
C THR A 138 -7.59 -8.01 -2.97
N SER A 139 -6.78 -8.00 -4.03
CA SER A 139 -7.29 -8.09 -5.40
C SER A 139 -7.98 -9.43 -5.65
N ILE A 140 -7.49 -10.51 -5.02
CA ILE A 140 -7.95 -11.88 -5.29
C ILE A 140 -8.07 -12.79 -4.06
N THR A 141 -7.64 -12.35 -2.88
CA THR A 141 -7.74 -13.14 -1.65
C THR A 141 -8.65 -12.47 -0.64
N VAL A 142 -9.14 -13.29 0.28
CA VAL A 142 -9.83 -12.86 1.49
C VAL A 142 -9.27 -13.58 2.70
N THR A 143 -9.21 -12.87 3.81
CA THR A 143 -8.82 -13.38 5.12
C THR A 143 -9.84 -12.93 6.15
N VAL A 144 -10.37 -13.84 6.96
CA VAL A 144 -11.36 -13.52 8.00
C VAL A 144 -10.84 -13.99 9.35
N SER A 145 -10.71 -13.08 10.32
CA SER A 145 -10.36 -13.49 11.69
C SER A 145 -11.51 -14.26 12.32
N ASP A 146 -11.19 -15.23 13.18
CA ASP A 146 -12.21 -16.00 13.90
C ASP A 146 -12.76 -15.20 15.10
N PRO A 147 -14.08 -14.88 15.14
CA PRO A 147 -14.68 -14.09 16.20
C PRO A 147 -14.85 -14.84 17.53
N ASP A 148 -14.76 -16.18 17.52
CA ASP A 148 -14.92 -17.03 18.70
C ASP A 148 -13.58 -17.40 19.34
N THR A 149 -12.47 -17.04 18.72
CA THR A 149 -11.16 -17.34 19.28
C THR A 149 -10.83 -16.42 20.44
N VAL A 150 -10.41 -17.01 21.55
CA VAL A 150 -10.01 -16.28 22.75
C VAL A 150 -8.76 -15.44 22.44
N PRO A 151 -8.81 -14.10 22.60
CA PRO A 151 -7.67 -13.25 22.34
C PRO A 151 -6.50 -13.56 23.27
N SER A 152 -5.29 -13.63 22.70
CA SER A 152 -4.06 -13.72 23.48
C SER A 152 -3.55 -12.33 23.83
N TYR A 153 -3.91 -11.84 25.01
CA TYR A 153 -3.54 -10.49 25.45
C TYR A 153 -2.04 -10.35 25.73
N ALA A 154 -1.49 -9.19 25.37
CA ALA A 154 -0.14 -8.78 25.77
C ALA A 154 -0.08 -8.63 27.30
N THR A 155 0.97 -9.16 27.92
CA THR A 155 1.09 -9.29 29.38
C THR A 155 0.88 -7.95 30.08
N GLY A 156 -0.08 -7.89 31.01
CA GLY A 156 -0.39 -6.70 31.80
C GLY A 156 -1.30 -5.69 31.11
N THR A 157 -1.88 -6.03 29.96
CA THR A 157 -2.76 -5.15 29.17
C THR A 157 -4.01 -5.88 28.70
N LYS A 158 -4.94 -5.16 28.09
CA LYS A 158 -6.07 -5.68 27.32
C LYS A 158 -5.87 -5.55 25.81
N THR A 159 -4.63 -5.38 25.35
CA THR A 159 -4.30 -5.34 23.93
C THR A 159 -4.05 -6.74 23.39
N ALA A 160 -4.66 -7.10 22.27
CA ALA A 160 -4.47 -8.38 21.58
C ALA A 160 -4.61 -8.23 20.07
N ALA A 161 -3.78 -8.96 19.31
CA ALA A 161 -3.98 -9.14 17.89
C ALA A 161 -5.05 -10.22 17.64
N LEU A 162 -6.00 -9.92 16.76
CA LEU A 162 -7.07 -10.83 16.33
C LEU A 162 -6.90 -11.28 14.87
N LEU A 163 -6.20 -10.48 14.07
CA LEU A 163 -5.81 -10.83 12.71
C LEU A 163 -4.34 -10.49 12.49
N THR A 164 -3.63 -11.42 11.88
CA THR A 164 -2.31 -11.20 11.30
C THR A 164 -2.27 -11.89 9.94
N SER A 165 -1.96 -11.16 8.88
CA SER A 165 -2.05 -11.68 7.51
C SER A 165 -0.72 -11.62 6.75
N HIS A 166 -0.61 -12.44 5.69
CA HIS A 166 0.52 -12.39 4.76
C HIS A 166 0.64 -11.06 4.01
N ALA A 167 -0.47 -10.30 3.92
CA ALA A 167 -0.52 -9.00 3.27
C ALA A 167 0.02 -7.85 4.16
N GLY A 168 0.51 -8.16 5.37
CA GLY A 168 1.08 -7.17 6.27
C GLY A 168 0.09 -6.61 7.30
N THR A 169 -1.14 -7.11 7.37
CA THR A 169 -2.11 -6.60 8.35
C THR A 169 -1.83 -7.14 9.73
N VAL A 170 -1.87 -6.26 10.73
CA VAL A 170 -1.99 -6.58 12.16
C VAL A 170 -3.20 -5.81 12.68
N ALA A 171 -4.27 -6.52 13.05
CA ALA A 171 -5.49 -5.90 13.54
C ALA A 171 -5.97 -6.57 14.83
N GLY A 172 -6.65 -5.82 15.68
CA GLY A 172 -7.07 -6.35 16.97
C GLY A 172 -7.78 -5.36 17.88
N VAL A 173 -7.69 -5.64 19.18
CA VAL A 173 -8.22 -4.79 20.26
C VAL A 173 -7.06 -4.15 21.02
N ALA A 174 -7.19 -2.88 21.35
CA ALA A 174 -6.26 -2.11 22.16
C ALA A 174 -6.78 -2.02 23.61
N ASP A 175 -5.86 -1.75 24.54
CA ASP A 175 -6.21 -1.50 25.92
C ASP A 175 -7.14 -0.27 26.04
N PRO A 176 -8.32 -0.39 26.69
CA PRO A 176 -9.24 0.73 26.85
C PRO A 176 -8.67 1.88 27.69
N GLY A 177 -7.61 1.63 28.47
CA GLY A 177 -6.90 2.66 29.23
C GLY A 177 -5.94 3.49 28.39
N TRP A 178 -5.67 3.11 27.13
CA TRP A 178 -4.76 3.85 26.26
C TRP A 178 -5.51 4.86 25.40
N GLU A 179 -5.09 6.11 25.44
CA GLU A 179 -5.66 7.12 24.55
C GLU A 179 -5.18 6.91 23.11
N LYS A 180 -3.91 6.60 22.92
CA LYS A 180 -3.31 6.27 21.64
C LYS A 180 -2.38 5.09 21.84
N MET A 181 -2.17 4.31 20.79
CA MET A 181 -1.28 3.15 20.84
C MET A 181 -0.12 3.38 19.89
N GLU A 182 1.07 2.95 20.30
CA GLU A 182 2.20 2.79 19.40
C GLU A 182 2.50 1.29 19.24
N ILE A 183 2.74 0.88 17.99
CA ILE A 183 3.21 -0.46 17.67
C ILE A 183 4.64 -0.37 17.19
N PHE A 184 5.52 -1.11 17.84
CA PHE A 184 6.90 -1.32 17.43
C PHE A 184 7.00 -2.62 16.69
N SER A 185 7.70 -2.59 15.56
CA SER A 185 7.99 -3.73 14.71
C SER A 185 9.50 -3.91 14.65
N ARG A 186 9.95 -5.13 14.89
CA ARG A 186 11.37 -5.50 14.79
C ARG A 186 11.51 -6.70 13.87
N THR A 187 12.31 -6.52 12.83
CA THR A 187 12.78 -7.57 11.93
C THR A 187 14.25 -7.89 12.27
N ALA A 188 14.90 -8.77 11.52
CA ALA A 188 16.34 -9.00 11.64
C ALA A 188 17.15 -7.73 11.33
N ASP A 189 16.64 -6.88 10.43
CA ASP A 189 17.42 -5.82 9.78
C ASP A 189 16.93 -4.41 10.09
N SER A 190 15.77 -4.28 10.74
CA SER A 190 15.15 -2.99 11.02
C SER A 190 14.31 -3.00 12.29
N THR A 191 14.20 -1.83 12.90
CA THR A 191 13.19 -1.53 13.92
C THR A 191 12.43 -0.29 13.46
N ALA A 192 11.11 -0.35 13.48
CA ALA A 192 10.24 0.76 13.13
C ALA A 192 9.12 0.88 14.17
N SER A 193 8.68 2.09 14.45
CA SER A 193 7.48 2.35 15.24
C SER A 193 6.40 3.00 14.39
N SER A 194 5.15 2.81 14.78
CA SER A 194 4.00 3.42 14.12
C SER A 194 2.97 3.82 15.17
N GLU A 195 2.56 5.08 15.16
CA GLU A 195 1.35 5.49 15.86
C GLU A 195 0.16 4.80 15.19
N VAL A 196 -0.65 4.10 15.99
CA VAL A 196 -1.83 3.39 15.52
C VAL A 196 -3.06 3.98 16.19
N PRO A 197 -4.01 4.54 15.41
CA PRO A 197 -5.23 5.09 15.97
C PRO A 197 -6.09 3.98 16.58
N ILE A 198 -6.85 4.32 17.63
CA ILE A 198 -7.77 3.39 18.31
C ILE A 198 -9.21 3.79 18.06
N PHE A 199 -9.98 2.90 17.43
CA PHE A 199 -11.41 3.08 17.23
C PHE A 199 -12.15 2.75 18.53
N ARG A 200 -12.64 3.79 19.22
CA ARG A 200 -13.16 3.68 20.59
C ARG A 200 -14.30 2.70 20.78
N ASN A 201 -15.20 2.57 19.80
CA ASN A 201 -16.29 1.63 19.90
C ASN A 201 -15.78 0.20 19.66
N GLY A 202 -15.36 -0.45 20.74
CA GLY A 202 -14.70 -1.78 20.74
C GLY A 202 -13.18 -1.73 20.92
N ASN A 203 -12.59 -0.53 21.05
CA ASN A 203 -11.13 -0.31 21.14
C ASN A 203 -10.36 -1.03 20.02
N LEU A 204 -10.82 -0.90 18.78
CA LEU A 204 -10.28 -1.65 17.65
C LEU A 204 -9.14 -0.91 16.98
N PHE A 205 -8.18 -1.64 16.42
CA PHE A 205 -7.09 -1.07 15.64
C PHE A 205 -6.79 -1.92 14.41
N VAL A 206 -6.20 -1.28 13.39
CA VAL A 206 -5.63 -1.92 12.20
C VAL A 206 -4.32 -1.21 11.87
N LEU A 207 -3.25 -1.98 11.73
CA LEU A 207 -1.97 -1.55 11.19
C LEU A 207 -1.70 -2.34 9.90
N LEU A 208 -1.40 -1.62 8.81
CA LEU A 208 -0.82 -2.21 7.61
C LEU A 208 0.70 -2.05 7.71
N SER A 209 1.35 -3.10 8.21
CA SER A 209 2.79 -3.12 8.46
C SER A 209 3.56 -3.12 7.14
N GLN A 210 4.68 -2.41 7.12
CA GLN A 210 5.66 -2.47 6.02
C GLN A 210 6.55 -3.72 6.11
N SER A 211 6.39 -4.53 7.16
CA SER A 211 7.12 -5.78 7.37
C SER A 211 6.15 -6.94 7.46
N LYS A 212 6.56 -8.11 6.97
CA LYS A 212 5.82 -9.36 7.06
C LYS A 212 5.66 -9.76 8.51
N PRO A 213 4.45 -10.04 8.97
CA PRO A 213 4.26 -10.45 10.34
C PRO A 213 4.97 -11.76 10.70
N SER A 214 5.15 -12.68 9.74
CA SER A 214 5.90 -13.92 9.96
C SER A 214 7.40 -13.73 10.23
N ARG A 215 7.94 -12.56 9.91
CA ARG A 215 9.36 -12.17 10.12
C ARG A 215 9.50 -11.00 11.09
N THR A 216 8.43 -10.64 11.78
CA THR A 216 8.39 -9.44 12.63
C THR A 216 7.90 -9.78 14.02
N THR A 217 8.68 -9.39 15.03
CA THR A 217 8.20 -9.35 16.40
C THR A 217 7.56 -7.98 16.65
N TYR A 218 6.36 -7.97 17.22
CA TYR A 218 5.65 -6.74 17.57
C TYR A 218 5.63 -6.51 19.07
N SER A 219 5.77 -5.25 19.48
CA SER A 219 5.43 -4.82 20.83
C SER A 219 4.54 -3.58 20.80
N VAL A 220 3.77 -3.38 21.87
CA VAL A 220 2.71 -2.38 21.97
C VAL A 220 2.78 -1.65 23.30
N GLY A 221 2.37 -0.40 23.28
CA GLY A 221 2.29 0.44 24.47
C GLY A 221 1.45 1.69 24.23
N PRO A 222 1.14 2.45 25.30
CA PRO A 222 0.53 3.75 25.14
C PRO A 222 1.49 4.67 24.37
N TYR A 223 0.95 5.45 23.44
CA TYR A 223 1.73 6.47 22.73
C TYR A 223 2.20 7.55 23.71
N THR A 224 3.50 7.83 23.76
CA THR A 224 4.10 8.78 24.72
C THR A 224 4.33 10.18 24.14
N GLY A 225 4.07 10.40 22.85
CA GLY A 225 4.05 11.74 22.25
C GLY A 225 5.41 12.39 21.97
N GLN A 226 6.54 11.72 22.21
CA GLN A 226 7.87 12.29 21.97
C GLN A 226 8.67 11.47 20.94
N PRO A 227 8.78 11.95 19.68
CA PRO A 227 9.80 11.48 18.75
C PRO A 227 11.18 11.85 19.32
N GLY A 228 12.02 10.86 19.60
CA GLY A 228 13.43 11.09 19.97
C GLY A 228 13.89 10.53 21.32
N ASP A 229 13.01 9.96 22.13
CA ASP A 229 13.37 9.39 23.44
C ASP A 229 14.15 8.06 23.38
N GLY A 230 14.52 7.61 22.18
CA GLY A 230 15.30 6.37 21.99
C GLY A 230 14.54 5.09 22.37
N VAL A 231 13.22 5.16 22.58
CA VAL A 231 12.38 3.98 22.78
C VAL A 231 12.33 3.21 21.47
N THR A 232 13.05 2.09 21.42
CA THR A 232 13.07 1.18 20.25
C THR A 232 12.20 -0.05 20.48
N VAL A 233 11.55 -0.15 21.64
CA VAL A 233 10.69 -1.26 22.06
C VAL A 233 9.61 -0.75 23.00
N ALA A 234 8.34 -0.98 22.68
CA ALA A 234 7.26 -0.78 23.63
C ALA A 234 7.27 -1.84 24.75
N PRO A 235 6.74 -1.52 25.95
CA PRO A 235 6.86 -2.37 27.13
C PRO A 235 6.17 -3.73 27.04
N HIS A 236 5.19 -3.92 26.15
CA HIS A 236 4.40 -5.15 26.10
C HIS A 236 4.58 -5.88 24.77
N ALA A 237 5.16 -7.08 24.79
CA ALA A 237 5.22 -7.93 23.61
C ALA A 237 3.80 -8.31 23.15
N LEU A 238 3.49 -8.03 21.88
CA LEU A 238 2.22 -8.42 21.27
C LEU A 238 2.30 -9.92 20.95
N ARG A 239 1.31 -10.69 21.40
CA ARG A 239 1.23 -12.11 21.08
C ARG A 239 0.78 -12.29 19.63
N PRO A 240 1.21 -13.37 18.94
CA PRO A 240 0.69 -13.70 17.61
C PRO A 240 -0.84 -13.75 17.62
N ALA A 241 -1.46 -13.25 16.56
CA ALA A 241 -2.89 -13.45 16.37
C ALA A 241 -3.19 -14.94 16.22
N PRO A 242 -4.40 -15.39 16.61
CA PRO A 242 -4.85 -16.72 16.27
C PRO A 242 -4.92 -16.94 14.75
N GLU A 243 -4.96 -18.21 14.34
CA GLU A 243 -5.17 -18.54 12.92
C GLU A 243 -6.51 -17.95 12.43
N PRO A 244 -6.54 -17.34 11.22
CA PRO A 244 -7.78 -16.88 10.62
C PRO A 244 -8.77 -18.03 10.45
N ALA A 245 -10.07 -17.74 10.57
CA ALA A 245 -11.12 -18.71 10.28
C ALA A 245 -11.08 -19.18 8.82
N VAL A 246 -10.68 -18.29 7.91
CA VAL A 246 -10.51 -18.53 6.47
C VAL A 246 -9.39 -17.63 5.94
N THR A 247 -8.55 -18.20 5.08
CA THR A 247 -7.71 -17.49 4.10
C THR A 247 -7.89 -18.19 2.76
N GLU A 248 -8.34 -17.49 1.72
CA GLU A 248 -8.70 -18.11 0.45
C GLU A 248 -8.52 -17.17 -0.74
N ILE A 249 -8.11 -17.73 -1.89
CA ILE A 249 -8.22 -17.06 -3.20
C ILE A 249 -9.69 -17.13 -3.64
N ASP A 250 -10.41 -16.01 -3.55
CA ASP A 250 -11.85 -15.93 -3.86
C ASP A 250 -12.12 -15.46 -5.29
N ARG A 251 -11.09 -15.00 -6.02
CA ARG A 251 -11.19 -14.59 -7.42
C ARG A 251 -10.15 -15.32 -8.25
N VAL A 252 -10.57 -15.80 -9.41
CA VAL A 252 -9.70 -16.51 -10.35
C VAL A 252 -8.63 -15.53 -10.86
N PRO A 253 -7.33 -15.86 -10.72
CA PRO A 253 -6.27 -15.10 -11.37
C PRO A 253 -6.51 -15.04 -12.87
N PRO A 254 -6.30 -13.90 -13.55
CA PRO A 254 -6.38 -13.85 -15.00
C PRO A 254 -5.30 -14.73 -15.65
N VAL A 255 -4.15 -14.90 -14.98
CA VAL A 255 -3.00 -15.69 -15.41
C VAL A 255 -2.39 -16.35 -14.18
N VAL A 256 -1.94 -17.60 -14.33
CA VAL A 256 -1.03 -18.25 -13.37
C VAL A 256 0.39 -18.08 -13.94
N PRO A 257 1.23 -17.22 -13.34
CA PRO A 257 2.57 -16.95 -13.85
C PRO A 257 3.45 -18.20 -13.82
N ASP A 258 4.29 -18.38 -14.85
CA ASP A 258 5.28 -19.44 -14.87
C ASP A 258 6.43 -19.12 -13.89
N ARG A 259 6.56 -19.94 -12.84
CA ARG A 259 7.63 -19.83 -11.84
C ARG A 259 8.87 -20.65 -12.19
N GLY A 260 8.85 -21.46 -13.25
CA GLY A 260 9.99 -22.27 -13.71
C GLY A 260 10.98 -21.52 -14.61
N THR A 261 10.79 -20.22 -14.81
CA THR A 261 11.76 -19.36 -15.51
C THR A 261 12.78 -18.80 -14.52
N PRO A 262 14.00 -18.42 -14.93
CA PRO A 262 14.97 -17.78 -14.03
C PRO A 262 14.41 -16.54 -13.31
N ALA A 263 13.57 -15.75 -14.00
CA ALA A 263 12.88 -14.60 -13.41
C ALA A 263 11.84 -15.03 -12.37
N GLY A 264 11.08 -16.08 -12.67
CA GLY A 264 10.10 -16.70 -11.78
C GLY A 264 10.71 -17.26 -10.51
N GLU A 265 11.77 -18.06 -10.64
CA GLU A 265 12.51 -18.66 -9.54
C GLU A 265 13.13 -17.57 -8.65
N PHE A 266 13.83 -16.60 -9.24
CA PHE A 266 14.42 -15.50 -8.46
C PHE A 266 13.35 -14.64 -7.79
N PHE A 267 12.23 -14.35 -8.47
CA PHE A 267 11.13 -13.61 -7.87
C PHE A 267 10.61 -14.34 -6.63
N GLN A 268 10.38 -15.66 -6.71
CA GLN A 268 9.94 -16.45 -5.56
C GLN A 268 10.97 -16.43 -4.41
N THR A 269 12.24 -16.70 -4.68
CA THR A 269 13.29 -16.64 -3.65
C THR A 269 13.37 -15.25 -3.01
N CYS A 270 13.33 -14.20 -3.83
CA CYS A 270 13.43 -12.84 -3.36
C CYS A 270 12.22 -12.43 -2.52
N VAL A 271 11.00 -12.71 -2.98
CA VAL A 271 9.81 -12.38 -2.19
C VAL A 271 9.80 -13.19 -0.91
N GLU A 272 10.15 -14.47 -0.89
CA GLU A 272 10.20 -15.26 0.35
C GLU A 272 11.23 -14.72 1.33
N GLY A 273 12.40 -14.30 0.83
CA GLY A 273 13.51 -13.70 1.57
C GLY A 273 13.27 -12.27 2.06
N ALA A 274 12.43 -11.49 1.37
CA ALA A 274 12.18 -10.10 1.70
C ALA A 274 11.41 -9.95 3.02
N ALA A 275 11.73 -8.88 3.76
CA ALA A 275 11.03 -8.49 4.97
C ALA A 275 9.69 -7.83 4.65
N GLU A 276 9.52 -7.19 3.49
CA GLU A 276 8.30 -6.46 3.14
C GLU A 276 7.18 -7.41 2.67
N PRO A 277 5.91 -7.15 3.04
CA PRO A 277 4.79 -7.97 2.59
C PRO A 277 4.43 -7.70 1.13
N LEU A 278 3.98 -8.75 0.43
CA LEU A 278 3.43 -8.66 -0.91
C LEU A 278 2.08 -9.37 -0.96
N PRO A 279 0.94 -8.65 -0.95
CA PRO A 279 -0.35 -9.27 -1.19
C PRO A 279 -0.39 -9.89 -2.59
N ASP A 280 -1.15 -10.97 -2.75
CA ASP A 280 -1.42 -11.59 -4.07
C ASP A 280 -0.16 -12.09 -4.81
N VAL A 281 0.89 -12.48 -4.07
CA VAL A 281 2.20 -12.87 -4.63
C VAL A 281 2.12 -13.90 -5.76
N ASP A 282 1.19 -14.86 -5.66
CA ASP A 282 1.05 -15.97 -6.60
C ASP A 282 0.58 -15.53 -7.99
N VAL A 283 0.06 -14.30 -8.14
CA VAL A 283 -0.50 -13.82 -9.41
C VAL A 283 0.30 -12.70 -10.06
N TYR A 284 1.46 -12.36 -9.49
CA TYR A 284 2.38 -11.42 -10.12
C TYR A 284 3.08 -12.06 -11.32
N GLU A 285 2.83 -11.53 -12.51
CA GLU A 285 3.57 -11.85 -13.74
C GLU A 285 4.99 -11.29 -13.63
N THR A 286 6.01 -12.13 -13.71
CA THR A 286 7.41 -11.70 -13.70
C THR A 286 7.79 -11.10 -15.03
N GLY A 287 8.37 -9.91 -15.00
CA GLY A 287 8.92 -9.22 -16.16
C GLY A 287 10.43 -9.43 -16.26
N THR A 288 11.15 -8.34 -16.51
CA THR A 288 12.57 -8.37 -16.79
C THR A 288 13.37 -8.74 -15.54
N LEU A 289 14.20 -9.77 -15.68
CA LEU A 289 15.27 -10.11 -14.75
C LEU A 289 16.56 -9.42 -15.20
N LEU A 290 17.20 -8.72 -14.27
CA LEU A 290 18.52 -8.13 -14.42
C LEU A 290 19.48 -8.89 -13.50
N GLU A 291 20.42 -9.60 -14.11
CA GLU A 291 21.44 -10.36 -13.40
C GLU A 291 22.74 -9.56 -13.32
N GLY A 292 23.34 -9.54 -12.14
CA GLY A 292 24.72 -9.17 -11.87
C GLY A 292 25.44 -10.36 -11.24
N ASP A 293 26.72 -10.22 -10.93
CA ASP A 293 27.57 -11.33 -10.47
C ASP A 293 26.93 -12.10 -9.29
N ASP A 294 26.71 -11.42 -8.17
CA ASP A 294 26.12 -12.02 -6.95
C ASP A 294 24.73 -11.44 -6.61
N VAL A 295 24.28 -10.44 -7.37
CA VAL A 295 23.04 -9.71 -7.11
C VAL A 295 22.10 -9.77 -8.31
N LYS A 296 20.80 -9.85 -8.05
CA LYS A 296 19.77 -9.90 -9.08
C LYS A 296 18.63 -8.94 -8.76
N VAL A 297 17.94 -8.49 -9.80
CA VAL A 297 16.74 -7.67 -9.69
C VAL A 297 15.69 -8.15 -10.66
N VAL A 298 14.45 -8.28 -10.21
CA VAL A 298 13.32 -8.63 -11.06
C VAL A 298 12.18 -7.66 -10.84
N ALA A 299 11.59 -7.19 -11.94
CA ALA A 299 10.32 -6.49 -11.91
C ALA A 299 9.18 -7.49 -12.05
N ALA A 300 8.07 -7.29 -11.35
CA ALA A 300 6.87 -8.08 -11.51
C ALA A 300 5.62 -7.20 -11.51
N ARG A 301 4.53 -7.71 -12.08
CA ARG A 301 3.32 -6.95 -12.37
C ARG A 301 2.06 -7.71 -11.97
N LEU A 302 1.10 -6.98 -11.39
CA LEU A 302 -0.28 -7.41 -11.21
C LEU A 302 -1.23 -6.29 -11.66
N GLY A 303 -1.85 -6.44 -12.84
CA GLY A 303 -2.73 -5.40 -13.38
C GLY A 303 -2.00 -4.09 -13.68
N ASP A 304 -2.28 -3.04 -12.93
CA ASP A 304 -1.59 -1.74 -12.97
C ASP A 304 -0.54 -1.55 -11.86
N ARG A 305 -0.39 -2.54 -10.97
CA ARG A 305 0.62 -2.55 -9.92
C ARG A 305 1.89 -3.20 -10.37
N PHE A 306 3.00 -2.63 -9.91
CA PHE A 306 4.34 -3.12 -10.19
C PHE A 306 5.10 -3.23 -8.89
N VAL A 307 5.98 -4.22 -8.83
CA VAL A 307 6.93 -4.39 -7.75
C VAL A 307 8.31 -4.65 -8.33
N VAL A 308 9.33 -4.26 -7.60
CA VAL A 308 10.71 -4.67 -7.86
C VAL A 308 11.17 -5.48 -6.67
N CYS A 309 11.67 -6.69 -6.93
CA CYS A 309 12.36 -7.48 -5.92
C CYS A 309 13.84 -7.55 -6.28
N GLN A 310 14.70 -7.19 -5.34
CA GLN A 310 16.16 -7.21 -5.52
C GLN A 310 16.84 -7.88 -4.35
N GLY A 311 17.97 -8.52 -4.60
CA GLY A 311 18.75 -9.17 -3.56
C GLY A 311 19.82 -10.12 -4.10
N GLY A 312 20.41 -10.89 -3.20
CA GLY A 312 21.48 -11.84 -3.51
C GLY A 312 22.62 -11.78 -2.50
N LEU A 313 23.67 -12.55 -2.76
CA LEU A 313 24.91 -12.47 -2.00
C LEU A 313 25.58 -11.13 -2.28
N GLY A 314 26.26 -10.57 -1.28
CA GLY A 314 26.93 -9.29 -1.47
C GLY A 314 26.08 -8.06 -1.17
N TYR A 315 24.83 -8.22 -0.77
CA TYR A 315 23.96 -7.10 -0.42
C TYR A 315 24.40 -6.50 0.93
N ARG A 316 24.59 -5.17 0.99
CA ARG A 316 25.07 -4.39 2.16
C ARG A 316 26.45 -4.77 2.70
N ASP A 317 26.61 -5.97 3.23
CA ASP A 317 27.82 -6.41 3.95
C ASP A 317 28.81 -7.17 3.06
N GLY A 318 28.41 -7.53 1.83
CA GLY A 318 29.27 -8.27 0.92
C GLY A 318 29.22 -9.80 1.13
N THR A 319 28.53 -10.30 2.16
CA THR A 319 28.70 -11.68 2.65
C THR A 319 27.40 -12.42 2.95
N SER A 320 26.32 -11.70 3.23
CA SER A 320 25.03 -12.29 3.58
C SER A 320 24.02 -12.12 2.44
N GLU A 321 23.12 -13.09 2.30
CA GLU A 321 21.95 -12.92 1.43
C GLU A 321 20.99 -11.93 2.06
N TYR A 322 20.57 -10.94 1.29
CA TYR A 322 19.51 -10.02 1.70
C TYR A 322 18.63 -9.67 0.50
N TYR A 323 17.34 -9.50 0.77
CA TYR A 323 16.32 -9.27 -0.23
C TYR A 323 15.39 -8.14 0.19
N ARG A 324 14.99 -7.33 -0.79
CA ARG A 324 14.10 -6.18 -0.63
C ARG A 324 13.05 -6.17 -1.70
N LEU A 325 11.85 -5.78 -1.30
CA LEU A 325 10.74 -5.56 -2.20
C LEU A 325 10.30 -4.09 -2.17
N PHE A 326 10.26 -3.48 -3.35
CA PHE A 326 9.75 -2.13 -3.56
C PHE A 326 8.43 -2.21 -4.30
N SER A 327 7.36 -1.76 -3.65
CA SER A 327 6.08 -1.56 -4.33
C SER A 327 6.06 -0.22 -5.05
N ASP A 328 5.54 -0.18 -6.26
CA ASP A 328 5.29 1.08 -6.95
C ASP A 328 4.17 1.85 -6.25
N GLN A 329 4.54 2.90 -5.52
CA GLN A 329 3.61 3.74 -4.76
C GLN A 329 3.04 4.90 -5.57
N THR A 330 3.44 5.05 -6.84
CA THR A 330 2.98 6.19 -7.64
C THR A 330 1.50 6.09 -7.98
N THR A 331 0.78 7.17 -7.73
CA THR A 331 -0.61 7.32 -8.19
C THR A 331 -0.67 7.78 -9.65
N GLU A 332 0.46 8.24 -10.22
CA GLU A 332 0.54 8.69 -11.60
C GLU A 332 0.58 7.50 -12.57
N ARG A 333 -0.51 7.33 -13.33
CA ARG A 333 -0.65 6.28 -14.34
C ARG A 333 0.05 6.64 -15.66
N ARG A 334 1.34 6.98 -15.60
CA ARG A 334 2.15 7.18 -16.81
C ARG A 334 2.49 5.83 -17.44
N PRO A 335 2.40 5.70 -18.78
CA PRO A 335 2.70 4.45 -19.49
C PRO A 335 4.19 4.12 -19.48
N VAL A 336 5.05 5.11 -19.27
CA VAL A 336 6.50 4.98 -19.12
C VAL A 336 6.90 5.68 -17.83
N ARG A 337 7.54 4.95 -16.90
CA ARG A 337 8.06 5.49 -15.64
C ARG A 337 9.13 4.59 -15.04
N LYS A 338 10.00 5.18 -14.21
CA LYS A 338 11.00 4.47 -13.41
C LYS A 338 10.34 3.84 -12.18
N LEU A 339 10.82 2.67 -11.78
CA LEU A 339 10.47 2.01 -10.52
C LEU A 339 11.54 2.27 -9.46
N SER A 340 11.15 2.28 -8.19
CA SER A 340 12.06 2.44 -7.06
C SER A 340 12.96 1.22 -6.89
N THR A 341 14.23 1.47 -6.63
CA THR A 341 15.29 0.47 -6.42
C THR A 341 16.35 1.03 -5.49
N GLU A 342 17.15 0.18 -4.86
CA GLU A 342 18.35 0.60 -4.12
C GLU A 342 19.63 0.15 -4.84
N THR A 343 20.76 0.78 -4.51
CA THR A 343 22.09 0.32 -4.92
C THR A 343 22.40 -1.04 -4.30
N LEU A 344 22.91 -1.97 -5.10
CA LEU A 344 23.28 -3.32 -4.72
C LEU A 344 24.81 -3.48 -4.65
N GLY A 345 25.32 -4.39 -3.82
CA GLY A 345 26.74 -4.77 -3.84
C GLY A 345 27.74 -3.71 -3.35
N GLY A 346 27.30 -2.50 -3.00
CA GLY A 346 28.13 -1.48 -2.38
C GLY A 346 27.98 -1.54 -0.87
N SER A 347 29.07 -1.48 -0.12
CA SER A 347 28.91 -1.21 1.31
C SER A 347 28.33 0.19 1.46
N GLU A 348 27.31 0.34 2.29
CA GLU A 348 26.82 1.66 2.75
C GLU A 348 27.96 2.50 3.40
N GLN A 349 29.18 1.93 3.54
CA GLN A 349 30.38 2.48 4.15
C GLN A 349 31.58 2.69 3.19
N GLY A 350 31.39 2.73 1.86
CA GLY A 350 32.43 3.23 0.94
C GLY A 350 33.37 2.20 0.29
N GLY A 351 32.90 0.97 0.06
CA GLY A 351 33.56 0.02 -0.84
C GLY A 351 33.26 0.38 -2.31
N ALA A 352 34.28 0.81 -3.05
CA ALA A 352 34.12 1.39 -4.38
C ALA A 352 33.95 0.36 -5.54
N ASP A 353 34.22 -0.92 -5.32
CA ASP A 353 34.54 -1.84 -6.43
C ASP A 353 33.44 -2.86 -6.78
N SER A 354 32.23 -2.76 -6.22
CA SER A 354 31.14 -3.73 -6.48
C SER A 354 29.72 -3.14 -6.49
N ALA A 355 29.57 -1.82 -6.37
CA ALA A 355 28.26 -1.17 -6.34
C ALA A 355 27.57 -1.21 -7.71
N LYS A 356 26.43 -1.90 -7.81
CA LYS A 356 25.56 -1.96 -8.98
C LYS A 356 24.31 -1.13 -8.73
N ASN A 357 24.04 -0.18 -9.62
CA ASN A 357 22.87 0.68 -9.54
C ASN A 357 21.88 0.25 -10.62
N PRO A 358 20.79 -0.48 -10.29
CA PRO A 358 19.80 -0.85 -11.29
C PRO A 358 19.03 0.38 -11.77
N PHE A 359 18.66 0.40 -13.05
CA PHE A 359 17.71 1.35 -13.63
C PHE A 359 16.59 0.56 -14.29
N ILE A 360 15.43 0.56 -13.62
CA ILE A 360 14.31 -0.31 -13.95
C ILE A 360 13.08 0.56 -14.14
N GLY A 361 12.27 0.20 -15.12
CA GLY A 361 11.04 0.91 -15.38
C GLY A 361 10.00 0.06 -16.06
N ILE A 362 8.84 0.67 -16.25
CA ILE A 362 7.72 0.10 -16.98
C ILE A 362 7.55 0.82 -18.31
N VAL A 363 6.99 0.10 -19.27
CA VAL A 363 6.68 0.57 -20.62
C VAL A 363 5.39 -0.10 -21.12
N PRO A 364 4.76 0.39 -22.20
CA PRO A 364 3.66 -0.33 -22.83
C PRO A 364 4.05 -1.79 -23.15
N ARG A 365 3.11 -2.74 -22.99
CA ARG A 365 3.38 -4.18 -23.29
C ARG A 365 3.72 -4.44 -24.76
N THR A 366 3.40 -3.51 -25.66
CA THR A 366 3.75 -3.60 -27.09
C THR A 366 5.19 -3.16 -27.37
N ALA A 367 5.90 -2.61 -26.37
CA ALA A 367 7.30 -2.24 -26.50
C ALA A 367 8.17 -3.50 -26.51
N THR A 368 9.24 -3.48 -27.30
CA THR A 368 10.24 -4.55 -27.36
C THR A 368 11.63 -4.06 -26.97
N THR A 369 11.88 -2.75 -27.09
CA THR A 369 13.19 -2.15 -26.83
C THR A 369 13.03 -0.78 -26.18
N VAL A 370 13.92 -0.49 -25.23
CA VAL A 370 14.08 0.85 -24.63
C VAL A 370 15.51 1.31 -24.85
N LYS A 371 15.70 2.48 -25.45
CA LYS A 371 17.00 3.13 -25.56
C LYS A 371 17.13 4.16 -24.46
N LEU A 372 18.20 4.06 -23.69
CA LEU A 372 18.48 4.91 -22.54
C LEU A 372 19.73 5.74 -22.83
N ASP A 373 19.63 7.04 -22.58
CA ASP A 373 20.75 7.98 -22.66
C ASP A 373 21.02 8.54 -21.27
N PHE A 374 22.09 8.06 -20.63
CA PHE A 374 22.54 8.52 -19.31
C PHE A 374 23.41 9.79 -19.39
N GLY A 375 23.53 10.41 -20.56
CA GLY A 375 24.41 11.55 -20.80
C GLY A 375 25.86 11.12 -21.06
N ALA A 376 26.71 12.10 -21.42
CA ALA A 376 28.14 11.91 -21.67
C ALA A 376 28.48 10.75 -22.65
N GLY A 377 27.60 10.47 -23.62
CA GLY A 377 27.76 9.40 -24.60
C GLY A 377 27.46 7.98 -24.07
N LYS A 378 27.00 7.84 -22.82
CA LYS A 378 26.66 6.57 -22.20
C LYS A 378 25.24 6.17 -22.56
N LYS A 379 25.11 5.50 -23.71
CA LYS A 379 23.84 4.96 -24.21
C LYS A 379 23.77 3.46 -23.99
N VAL A 380 22.60 2.97 -23.57
CA VAL A 380 22.34 1.55 -23.33
C VAL A 380 20.99 1.20 -23.94
N ASP A 381 20.94 0.09 -24.68
CA ASP A 381 19.69 -0.48 -25.16
C ASP A 381 19.26 -1.60 -24.20
N ALA A 382 17.99 -1.56 -23.77
CA ALA A 382 17.38 -2.52 -22.87
C ALA A 382 16.31 -3.33 -23.61
N THR A 383 16.32 -4.64 -23.41
CA THR A 383 15.22 -5.51 -23.85
C THR A 383 14.01 -5.33 -22.94
N VAL A 384 12.81 -5.34 -23.52
CA VAL A 384 11.55 -5.28 -22.77
C VAL A 384 10.99 -6.69 -22.59
N THR A 385 10.66 -7.05 -21.35
CA THR A 385 9.92 -8.28 -21.01
C THR A 385 8.65 -7.91 -20.26
N ASP A 386 7.50 -8.32 -20.78
CA ASP A 386 6.16 -8.09 -20.20
C ASP A 386 5.85 -6.64 -19.79
N GLY A 387 6.34 -5.68 -20.59
CA GLY A 387 6.12 -4.25 -20.34
C GLY A 387 7.01 -3.68 -19.22
N THR A 388 8.13 -4.33 -18.92
CA THR A 388 9.17 -3.84 -18.02
C THR A 388 10.52 -3.85 -18.73
N PHE A 389 11.47 -3.02 -18.28
CA PHE A 389 12.86 -3.04 -18.74
C PHE A 389 13.79 -2.84 -17.55
N ALA A 390 15.02 -3.32 -17.67
CA ALA A 390 16.03 -3.16 -16.64
C ALA A 390 17.43 -3.12 -17.26
N VAL A 391 18.29 -2.23 -16.75
CA VAL A 391 19.72 -2.19 -17.07
C VAL A 391 20.53 -1.86 -15.82
N TRP A 392 21.80 -2.25 -15.80
CA TRP A 392 22.75 -1.67 -14.86
C TRP A 392 23.15 -0.28 -15.35
N ARG A 393 23.03 0.72 -14.47
CA ARG A 393 23.49 2.07 -14.77
C ARG A 393 24.99 2.04 -15.07
N PRO A 394 25.44 2.67 -16.15
CA PRO A 394 26.85 2.90 -16.38
C PRO A 394 27.49 3.63 -15.19
N GLU A 395 28.70 3.22 -14.81
CA GLU A 395 29.47 3.92 -13.77
C GLU A 395 29.62 5.40 -14.14
N SER A 396 29.32 6.30 -13.21
CA SER A 396 29.50 7.74 -13.38
C SER A 396 30.47 8.25 -12.33
N THR A 397 31.45 9.03 -12.77
CA THR A 397 32.38 9.76 -11.90
C THR A 397 31.82 11.12 -11.48
N GLU A 398 30.65 11.51 -11.98
CA GLU A 398 29.99 12.77 -11.63
C GLU A 398 29.25 12.64 -10.30
N ALA A 399 29.23 13.74 -9.53
CA ALA A 399 28.48 13.81 -8.29
C ALA A 399 26.99 13.51 -8.53
N MET A 400 26.33 12.87 -7.56
CA MET A 400 24.88 12.61 -7.61
C MET A 400 24.11 13.94 -7.67
N ASP A 401 23.60 14.30 -8.84
CA ASP A 401 22.60 15.38 -9.01
C ASP A 401 21.19 14.79 -8.83
N PRO A 402 20.43 15.18 -7.79
CA PRO A 402 19.07 14.68 -7.56
C PRO A 402 18.09 15.02 -8.70
N ASN A 403 18.41 15.99 -9.56
CA ASN A 403 17.58 16.37 -10.70
C ASN A 403 17.99 15.69 -12.01
N ALA A 404 19.04 14.86 -11.99
CA ALA A 404 19.54 14.19 -13.18
C ALA A 404 18.45 13.37 -13.88
N GLN A 405 18.45 13.45 -15.21
CA GLN A 405 17.47 12.80 -16.07
C GLN A 405 18.16 11.81 -17.01
N VAL A 406 17.45 10.74 -17.35
CA VAL A 406 17.83 9.77 -18.38
C VAL A 406 16.92 10.00 -19.57
N GLY A 407 17.51 10.22 -20.75
CA GLY A 407 16.76 10.25 -22.00
C GLY A 407 16.22 8.85 -22.31
N VAL A 408 14.94 8.74 -22.68
CA VAL A 408 14.29 7.46 -22.91
C VAL A 408 13.56 7.47 -24.25
N VAL A 409 13.86 6.48 -25.10
CA VAL A 409 13.11 6.19 -26.33
C VAL A 409 12.59 4.76 -26.26
N VAL A 410 11.28 4.59 -26.30
CA VAL A 410 10.61 3.28 -26.25
C VAL A 410 10.12 2.93 -27.65
N LEU A 411 10.48 1.74 -28.12
CA LEU A 411 10.21 1.26 -29.46
C LEU A 411 9.36 -0.02 -29.43
N ASP A 412 8.47 -0.18 -30.41
CA ASP A 412 7.80 -1.45 -30.69
C ASP A 412 8.66 -2.39 -31.56
N ALA A 413 8.13 -3.58 -31.86
CA ALA A 413 8.80 -4.60 -32.67
C ALA A 413 9.13 -4.13 -34.11
N GLY A 414 8.40 -3.14 -34.64
CA GLY A 414 8.66 -2.54 -35.95
C GLY A 414 9.64 -1.38 -35.91
N GLY A 415 10.21 -1.05 -34.74
CA GLY A 415 11.09 0.10 -34.53
C GLY A 415 10.36 1.44 -34.48
N LYS A 416 9.02 1.45 -34.37
CA LYS A 416 8.25 2.69 -34.24
C LYS A 416 8.34 3.20 -32.80
N THR A 417 8.57 4.49 -32.66
CA THR A 417 8.56 5.17 -31.36
C THR A 417 7.17 5.15 -30.74
N LEU A 418 7.06 4.50 -29.59
CA LEU A 418 5.89 4.51 -28.71
C LEU A 418 5.95 5.66 -27.71
N HIS A 419 7.16 6.03 -27.28
CA HIS A 419 7.39 7.12 -26.35
C HIS A 419 8.81 7.68 -26.52
N GLU A 420 8.94 8.99 -26.33
CA GLU A 420 10.22 9.70 -26.27
C GLU A 420 10.10 10.77 -25.18
N GLY A 421 11.08 10.82 -24.27
CA GLY A 421 11.04 11.71 -23.11
C GLY A 421 12.21 11.50 -22.17
N THR A 422 12.02 11.87 -20.91
CA THR A 422 13.02 11.67 -19.85
C THR A 422 12.42 11.00 -18.62
N LEU A 423 13.26 10.29 -17.87
CA LEU A 423 12.94 9.72 -16.57
C LEU A 423 13.96 10.19 -15.52
N PRO A 424 13.55 10.34 -14.24
CA PRO A 424 14.49 10.69 -13.17
C PRO A 424 15.55 9.60 -13.01
N LEU A 425 16.81 9.99 -12.84
CA LEU A 425 17.91 9.06 -12.64
C LEU A 425 17.93 8.49 -11.22
N TYR A 426 17.55 9.29 -10.21
CA TYR A 426 17.54 8.93 -8.80
C TYR A 426 16.12 8.75 -8.27
#